data_AF-G8H312-F1
#
_entry.id   AF-G8H312-F1
#
_cell.length_a   1.000
_cell.length_b   1.000
_cell.length_c   1.000
_cell.angle_alpha   90.00
_cell.angle_beta   90.00
_cell.angle_gamma   90.00
#
_symmetry.space_group_name_H-M   'P 1'
#
loop_
_entity.id
_entity.type
_entity.pdbx_description
1 polymer ?
#
loop_
_entity_poly.entity_id
_entity_poly.type
_entity_poly.pdbx_seq_one_letter_code
_entity_poly.pdbx_strand_id
1 'polypeptide(L)'
;VYLLCLHHPNFERLDDPDDPYVEQEFHWSLFSNQTFEECSKLSHPSGSTEHYWIYGSSNGLVCISDEILNFDSPIYIWNPSVRKSRTPPMSSNINIKFSHVALQFGFHPGVNDYKVVRMMHTNKNALAIEVYSLRTDSWKMIEA
;
A
#
# COMPACT_ATOMS: atom_id res chain seq x y z
N VAL A 1 2.99 -16.27 12.08
CA VAL A 1 3.13 -15.40 10.88
C VAL A 1 1.91 -15.64 10.01
N TYR A 2 1.23 -14.57 9.59
CA TYR A 2 0.02 -14.67 8.76
C TYR A 2 0.35 -14.27 7.32
N LEU A 3 -0.40 -14.84 6.37
CA LEU A 3 -0.38 -14.44 4.97
C LEU A 3 -1.54 -13.46 4.74
N LEU A 4 -1.26 -12.30 4.14
CA LEU A 4 -2.29 -11.38 3.67
C LEU A 4 -2.61 -11.73 2.21
N CYS A 5 -3.86 -12.11 1.94
CA CYS A 5 -4.28 -12.58 0.62
C CYS A 5 -5.42 -11.72 0.09
N LEU A 6 -5.35 -11.36 -1.20
CA LEU A 6 -6.49 -10.90 -1.99
C LEU A 6 -7.00 -12.08 -2.80
N HIS A 7 -8.27 -12.46 -2.61
CA HIS A 7 -8.83 -13.64 -3.27
C HIS A 7 -10.33 -13.52 -3.49
N HIS A 8 -10.84 -14.40 -4.35
CA HIS A 8 -12.27 -14.50 -4.63
C HIS A 8 -13.02 -15.13 -3.42
N PRO A 9 -14.27 -14.72 -3.13
CA PRO A 9 -15.13 -15.29 -2.09
C PRO A 9 -15.25 -16.82 -2.15
N ASN A 10 -15.32 -17.34 -3.37
CA ASN A 10 -15.45 -18.76 -3.65
C ASN A 10 -14.15 -19.28 -4.27
N PHE A 11 -13.68 -20.44 -3.81
CA PHE A 11 -12.53 -21.14 -4.41
C PHE A 11 -12.84 -21.70 -5.80
N GLU A 12 -14.10 -21.98 -6.08
CA GLU A 12 -14.55 -22.39 -7.40
C GLU A 12 -14.84 -21.15 -8.25
N ARG A 13 -14.05 -20.99 -9.33
CA ARG A 13 -14.37 -20.03 -10.39
C ARG A 13 -15.57 -20.56 -11.15
N LEU A 14 -16.74 -20.00 -10.88
CA LEU A 14 -17.95 -20.22 -11.66
C LEU A 14 -18.08 -19.22 -12.83
N ASP A 15 -17.04 -18.42 -13.08
CA ASP A 15 -17.04 -17.37 -14.10
C ASP A 15 -17.22 -17.98 -15.50
N ASP A 16 -18.24 -17.49 -16.21
CA ASP A 16 -18.36 -17.63 -17.66
C ASP A 16 -17.33 -16.70 -18.31
N PRO A 17 -16.29 -17.21 -19.00
CA PRO A 17 -15.25 -16.39 -19.60
C PRO A 17 -15.77 -15.45 -20.70
N ASP A 18 -17.00 -15.65 -21.18
CA ASP A 18 -17.63 -14.85 -22.23
C ASP A 18 -18.56 -13.74 -21.69
N ASP A 19 -18.72 -13.58 -20.36
CA ASP A 19 -19.52 -12.49 -19.78
C ASP A 19 -18.67 -11.23 -19.50
N PRO A 20 -18.82 -10.16 -20.30
CA PRO A 20 -18.05 -8.93 -20.13
C PRO A 20 -18.50 -8.07 -18.94
N TYR A 21 -19.55 -8.48 -18.20
CA TYR A 21 -20.13 -7.73 -17.08
C TYR A 21 -19.93 -8.38 -15.70
N VAL A 22 -19.17 -9.47 -15.60
CA VAL A 22 -18.85 -10.06 -14.29
C VAL A 22 -17.87 -9.15 -13.54
N GLU A 23 -18.37 -8.41 -12.57
CA GLU A 23 -17.54 -7.78 -11.54
C GLU A 23 -16.94 -8.88 -10.67
N GLN A 24 -15.63 -9.10 -10.79
CA GLN A 24 -14.91 -10.02 -9.90
C GLN A 24 -14.75 -9.35 -8.53
N GLU A 25 -15.68 -9.63 -7.62
CA GLU A 25 -15.53 -9.20 -6.23
C GLU A 25 -14.34 -9.93 -5.59
N PHE A 26 -13.34 -9.16 -5.15
CA PHE A 26 -12.24 -9.67 -4.35
C PHE A 26 -12.35 -9.21 -2.90
N HIS A 27 -11.89 -10.05 -1.98
CA HIS A 27 -11.80 -9.70 -0.57
C HIS A 27 -10.41 -9.97 0.00
N TRP A 28 -10.06 -9.19 1.01
CA TRP A 28 -8.82 -9.34 1.76
C TRP A 28 -9.06 -10.25 2.96
N SER A 29 -8.18 -11.22 3.18
CA SER A 29 -8.20 -12.07 4.36
C SER A 29 -6.80 -12.36 4.88
N LEU A 30 -6.71 -12.67 6.18
CA LEU A 30 -5.53 -13.26 6.77
C LEU A 30 -5.65 -14.77 6.78
N PHE A 31 -4.60 -15.44 6.32
CA PHE A 31 -4.46 -16.88 6.37
C PHE A 31 -3.34 -17.28 7.33
N SER A 32 -3.50 -18.45 7.95
CA SER A 32 -2.43 -19.09 8.69
C SER A 32 -1.34 -19.51 7.72
N ASN A 33 -0.09 -19.09 7.95
CA ASN A 33 1.03 -19.55 7.13
C ASN A 33 1.32 -21.06 7.32
N GLN A 34 0.82 -21.68 8.40
CA GLN A 34 1.06 -23.10 8.67
C GLN A 34 -0.04 -23.98 8.10
N THR A 35 -1.31 -23.60 8.33
CA THR A 35 -2.47 -24.43 7.94
C THR A 35 -3.11 -23.97 6.64
N PHE A 36 -2.76 -22.77 6.13
CA PHE A 36 -3.42 -22.13 4.99
C PHE A 36 -4.94 -21.96 5.16
N GLU A 37 -5.41 -21.96 6.41
CA GLU A 37 -6.81 -21.72 6.74
C GLU A 37 -7.06 -20.22 6.93
N GLU A 38 -8.24 -19.77 6.50
CA GLU A 38 -8.68 -18.40 6.69
C GLU A 38 -8.85 -18.12 8.19
N CYS A 39 -8.06 -17.17 8.69
CA CYS A 39 -8.10 -16.73 10.08
C CYS A 39 -9.10 -15.59 10.28
N SER A 40 -9.16 -14.66 9.33
CA SER A 40 -10.06 -13.51 9.41
C SER A 40 -10.22 -12.77 8.09
N LYS A 41 -11.47 -12.41 7.76
CA LYS A 41 -11.77 -11.44 6.70
C LYS A 41 -11.43 -10.02 7.13
N LEU A 42 -10.95 -9.23 6.19
CA LEU A 42 -10.48 -7.86 6.38
C LEU A 42 -11.27 -6.91 5.48
N SER A 43 -11.47 -5.70 6.00
CA SER A 43 -11.97 -4.58 5.21
C SER A 43 -10.76 -3.74 4.80
N HIS A 44 -10.72 -3.35 3.53
CA HIS A 44 -9.64 -2.50 3.04
C HIS A 44 -9.68 -1.12 3.73
N PRO A 45 -8.53 -0.49 4.05
CA PRO A 45 -8.50 0.82 4.70
C PRO A 45 -9.25 1.94 3.99
N SER A 46 -9.35 1.90 2.66
CA SER A 46 -10.10 2.88 1.86
C SER A 46 -11.58 2.52 1.65
N GLY A 47 -12.02 1.32 2.07
CA GLY A 47 -13.36 0.80 1.82
C GLY A 47 -13.58 0.14 0.45
N SER A 48 -12.69 0.36 -0.53
CA SER A 48 -12.69 -0.37 -1.82
C SER A 48 -11.61 -1.44 -1.84
N THR A 49 -11.86 -2.57 -2.49
CA THR A 49 -10.88 -3.64 -2.72
C THR A 49 -10.18 -3.56 -4.08
N GLU A 50 -10.57 -2.60 -4.93
CA GLU A 50 -10.11 -2.48 -6.32
C GLU A 50 -8.98 -1.47 -6.49
N HIS A 51 -8.05 -1.75 -7.41
CA HIS A 51 -6.98 -0.83 -7.86
C HIS A 51 -5.97 -0.38 -6.80
N TYR A 52 -5.50 -1.29 -5.95
CA TYR A 52 -4.43 -1.02 -4.96
C TYR A 52 -3.25 -1.96 -5.12
N TRP A 53 -2.07 -1.48 -4.71
CA TRP A 53 -0.84 -2.26 -4.68
C TRP A 53 -0.16 -2.24 -3.31
N ILE A 54 0.54 -3.33 -2.97
CA ILE A 54 1.37 -3.41 -1.76
C ILE A 54 2.78 -2.93 -2.09
N TYR A 55 3.18 -1.80 -1.49
CA TYR A 55 4.49 -1.16 -1.71
C TYR A 55 5.55 -1.57 -0.66
N GLY A 56 5.23 -2.58 0.14
CA GLY A 56 6.15 -3.19 1.09
C GLY A 56 5.46 -3.63 2.37
N SER A 57 6.11 -4.53 3.08
CA SER A 57 5.68 -4.97 4.41
C SER A 57 6.88 -5.07 5.35
N SER A 58 6.65 -4.81 6.63
CA SER A 58 7.67 -4.94 7.67
C SER A 58 7.01 -5.13 9.03
N ASN A 59 7.39 -6.18 9.75
CA ASN A 59 6.93 -6.46 11.12
C ASN A 59 5.39 -6.42 11.30
N GLY A 60 4.64 -6.95 10.33
CA GLY A 60 3.18 -6.98 10.34
C GLY A 60 2.50 -5.68 9.91
N LEU A 61 3.27 -4.64 9.58
CA LEU A 61 2.77 -3.46 8.87
C LEU A 61 2.88 -3.67 7.36
N VAL A 62 1.89 -3.18 6.64
CA VAL A 62 1.81 -3.23 5.17
C VAL A 62 1.58 -1.81 4.68
N CYS A 63 2.34 -1.38 3.68
CA CYS A 63 2.10 -0.11 3.00
C CYS A 63 1.33 -0.37 1.71
N ILE A 64 0.18 0.28 1.56
CA ILE A 64 -0.68 0.17 0.40
C ILE A 64 -1.04 1.56 -0.14
N SER A 65 -1.26 1.64 -1.45
CA SER A 65 -1.68 2.85 -2.17
C SER A 65 -2.30 2.41 -3.49
N ASP A 66 -2.86 3.35 -4.25
CA ASP A 66 -3.40 3.09 -5.59
C ASP A 66 -2.38 2.36 -6.47
N GLU A 67 -2.87 1.46 -7.32
CA GLU A 67 -2.07 0.74 -8.33
C GLU A 67 -1.41 1.72 -9.32
N ILE A 68 -2.19 2.70 -9.80
CA ILE A 68 -1.69 3.81 -10.60
C ILE A 68 -1.28 4.94 -9.66
N LEU A 69 -0.01 4.94 -9.27
CA LEU A 69 0.51 5.85 -8.26
C LEU A 69 0.72 7.27 -8.79
N ASN A 70 0.03 8.23 -8.18
CA ASN A 70 0.22 9.67 -8.38
C ASN A 70 0.87 10.32 -7.14
N PHE A 71 1.24 11.60 -7.23
CA PHE A 71 1.81 12.33 -6.11
C PHE A 71 0.82 12.49 -4.94
N ASP A 72 -0.45 12.70 -5.25
CA ASP A 72 -1.55 12.87 -4.32
C ASP A 72 -2.26 11.56 -3.97
N SER A 73 -1.82 10.42 -4.54
CA SER A 73 -2.37 9.11 -4.17
C SER A 73 -2.27 8.87 -2.67
N PRO A 74 -3.37 8.41 -2.04
CA PRO A 74 -3.41 8.18 -0.61
C PRO A 74 -2.51 7.00 -0.24
N ILE A 75 -1.63 7.21 0.73
CA ILE A 75 -0.79 6.15 1.29
C ILE A 75 -1.42 5.67 2.59
N TYR A 76 -1.54 4.36 2.77
CA TYR A 76 -1.95 3.75 4.03
C TYR A 76 -0.86 2.84 4.56
N ILE A 77 -0.45 3.08 5.81
CA ILE A 77 0.37 2.16 6.59
C ILE A 77 -0.60 1.40 7.49
N TRP A 78 -0.84 0.14 7.17
CA TRP A 78 -1.88 -0.68 7.76
C TRP A 78 -1.31 -1.83 8.58
N ASN A 79 -1.87 -2.07 9.76
CA ASN A 79 -1.72 -3.32 10.50
C ASN A 79 -3.00 -4.13 10.34
N PRO A 80 -3.01 -5.16 9.46
CA PRO A 80 -4.20 -5.96 9.22
C PRO A 80 -4.66 -6.74 10.45
N SER A 81 -3.72 -7.22 11.28
CA SER A 81 -4.02 -8.06 12.45
C SER A 81 -4.81 -7.34 13.53
N VAL A 82 -4.62 -6.02 13.69
CA VAL A 82 -5.39 -5.20 14.64
C VAL A 82 -6.38 -4.26 13.95
N ARG A 83 -6.52 -4.35 12.62
CA ARG A 83 -7.44 -3.55 11.80
C ARG A 83 -7.28 -2.04 12.00
N LYS A 84 -6.04 -1.58 12.20
CA LYS A 84 -5.72 -0.16 12.33
C LYS A 84 -4.82 0.30 11.20
N SER A 85 -5.15 1.43 10.61
CA SER A 85 -4.33 2.09 9.59
C SER A 85 -3.92 3.48 10.06
N ARG A 86 -2.85 3.98 9.45
CA ARG A 86 -2.42 5.37 9.54
C ARG A 86 -2.17 5.88 8.13
N THR A 87 -2.67 7.06 7.84
CA THR A 87 -2.42 7.77 6.60
C THR A 87 -1.38 8.86 6.88
N PRO A 88 -0.20 8.84 6.23
CA PRO A 88 0.74 9.95 6.30
C PRO A 88 0.07 11.26 5.87
N PRO A 89 0.43 12.42 6.45
CA PRO A 89 -0.05 13.69 5.96
C PRO A 89 0.37 13.91 4.50
N MET A 90 -0.37 14.72 3.76
CA MET A 90 0.02 15.11 2.41
C MET A 90 1.35 15.88 2.46
N SER A 91 2.28 15.58 1.54
CA SER A 91 3.50 16.38 1.42
C SER A 91 3.15 17.82 1.00
N SER A 92 3.87 18.81 1.54
CA SER A 92 3.70 20.22 1.18
C SER A 92 4.16 20.57 -0.23
N ASN A 93 4.82 19.64 -0.95
CA ASN A 93 5.40 19.86 -2.28
C ASN A 93 4.40 19.64 -3.44
N ILE A 94 3.15 20.08 -3.27
CA ILE A 94 2.02 19.84 -4.20
C ILE A 94 2.18 20.58 -5.55
N ASN A 95 3.04 21.60 -5.62
CA ASN A 95 3.15 22.47 -6.81
C ASN A 95 4.03 21.92 -7.94
N ILE A 96 4.64 20.74 -7.79
CA ILE A 96 5.52 20.16 -8.80
C ILE A 96 4.76 19.05 -9.54
N LYS A 97 4.71 19.15 -10.87
CA LYS A 97 4.16 18.06 -11.71
C LYS A 97 5.21 16.95 -11.84
N PHE A 98 4.82 15.74 -11.45
CA PHE A 98 5.64 14.55 -11.54
C PHE A 98 5.11 13.62 -12.64
N SER A 99 6.02 13.00 -13.38
CA SER A 99 5.70 12.09 -14.48
C SER A 99 5.69 10.63 -14.07
N HIS A 100 6.41 10.29 -13.00
CA HIS A 100 6.48 8.93 -12.47
C HIS A 100 6.74 8.98 -10.97
N VAL A 101 6.02 8.16 -10.22
CA VAL A 101 6.19 7.99 -8.77
C VAL A 101 6.46 6.52 -8.47
N ALA A 102 7.50 6.27 -7.69
CA ALA A 102 7.75 4.97 -7.07
C ALA A 102 7.63 5.11 -5.56
N LEU A 103 7.09 4.09 -4.90
CA LEU A 103 6.88 4.05 -3.45
C LEU A 103 7.49 2.78 -2.87
N GLN A 104 8.13 2.90 -1.72
CA GLN A 104 8.66 1.76 -0.98
C GLN A 104 8.49 1.96 0.52
N PHE A 105 8.18 0.89 1.24
CA PHE A 105 8.08 0.91 2.70
C PHE A 105 9.06 -0.06 3.36
N GLY A 106 9.57 0.32 4.53
CA GLY A 106 10.42 -0.55 5.34
C GLY A 106 10.75 0.01 6.72
N PHE A 107 11.39 -0.83 7.53
CA PHE A 107 11.90 -0.46 8.84
C PHE A 107 13.40 -0.11 8.77
N HIS A 108 13.76 1.05 9.30
CA HIS A 108 15.15 1.47 9.44
C HIS A 108 15.63 1.15 10.88
N PRO A 109 16.40 0.07 11.09
CA PRO A 109 16.80 -0.37 12.43
C PRO A 109 17.72 0.62 13.14
N GLY A 110 18.66 1.26 12.42
CA GLY A 110 19.62 2.20 13.00
C GLY A 110 19.00 3.43 13.67
N VAL A 111 17.80 3.82 13.25
CA VAL A 111 17.04 4.90 13.91
C VAL A 111 15.72 4.42 14.49
N ASN A 112 15.47 3.11 14.56
CA ASN A 112 14.24 2.51 15.08
C ASN A 112 12.96 3.21 14.59
N ASP A 113 12.79 3.27 13.26
CA ASP A 113 11.69 4.01 12.64
C ASP A 113 11.23 3.33 11.35
N TYR A 114 9.93 3.34 11.10
CA TYR A 114 9.38 2.93 9.81
C TYR A 114 9.39 4.11 8.86
N LYS A 115 9.73 3.83 7.61
CA LYS A 115 9.89 4.84 6.59
C LYS A 115 9.12 4.47 5.34
N VAL A 116 8.52 5.47 4.73
CA VAL A 116 8.01 5.39 3.36
C VAL A 116 8.92 6.26 2.52
N VAL A 117 9.50 5.70 1.47
CA VAL A 117 10.33 6.42 0.50
C VAL A 117 9.50 6.61 -0.75
N ARG A 118 9.39 7.85 -1.20
CA ARG A 118 8.73 8.23 -2.43
C ARG A 118 9.78 8.83 -3.37
N MET A 119 9.97 8.20 -4.52
CA MET A 119 10.86 8.68 -5.58
C MET A 119 10.02 9.22 -6.71
N MET A 120 10.30 10.45 -7.15
CA MET A 120 9.47 11.16 -8.10
C MET A 120 10.32 11.75 -9.21
N HIS A 121 9.94 11.48 -10.46
CA HIS A 121 10.54 12.14 -11.61
C HIS A 121 9.74 13.39 -11.94
N THR A 122 10.42 14.54 -12.01
CA THR A 122 9.82 15.76 -12.54
C THR A 122 9.77 15.71 -14.06
N ASN A 123 8.92 16.53 -14.67
CA ASN A 123 8.86 16.69 -16.13
C ASN A 123 10.18 17.20 -16.77
N LYS A 124 11.14 17.65 -15.95
CA LYS A 124 12.47 18.09 -16.38
C LYS A 124 13.54 17.00 -16.18
N ASN A 125 13.14 15.75 -15.97
CA ASN A 125 13.99 14.60 -15.66
C ASN A 125 14.84 14.74 -14.37
N ALA A 126 14.52 15.69 -13.49
CA ALA A 126 15.13 15.73 -12.16
C ALA A 126 14.43 14.71 -11.24
N LEU A 127 15.24 13.96 -10.47
CA LEU A 127 14.78 13.03 -9.44
C LEU A 127 14.62 13.77 -8.11
N ALA A 128 13.44 13.66 -7.51
CA ALA A 128 13.14 14.12 -6.17
C ALA A 128 12.87 12.90 -5.27
N ILE A 129 13.44 12.90 -4.07
CA ILE A 129 13.22 11.83 -3.08
C ILE A 129 12.64 12.45 -1.81
N GLU A 130 11.50 11.91 -1.39
CA GLU A 130 10.90 12.22 -0.10
C GLU A 130 10.87 10.99 0.80
N VAL A 131 11.16 11.19 2.07
CA VAL A 131 11.12 10.14 3.07
C VAL A 131 10.17 10.56 4.18
N TYR A 132 9.10 9.82 4.34
CA TYR A 132 8.23 9.90 5.50
C TYR A 132 8.84 9.14 6.66
N SER A 133 8.77 9.71 7.85
CA SER A 133 9.07 9.05 9.11
C SER A 133 7.79 8.81 9.88
N LEU A 134 7.51 7.54 10.21
CA LEU A 134 6.35 7.20 11.02
C LEU A 134 6.47 7.77 12.44
N ARG A 135 7.69 7.85 12.97
CA ARG A 135 7.96 8.41 14.29
C ARG A 135 7.72 9.91 14.38
N THR A 136 8.19 10.69 13.41
CA THR A 136 8.01 12.15 13.44
C THR A 136 6.75 12.62 12.74
N ASP A 137 6.02 11.72 12.10
CA ASP A 137 4.82 11.98 11.32
C ASP A 137 5.00 13.08 10.26
N SER A 138 6.15 13.05 9.58
CA SER A 138 6.50 14.10 8.64
C SER A 138 7.31 13.58 7.47
N TRP A 139 7.14 14.27 6.33
CA TRP A 139 7.93 14.07 5.13
C TRP A 139 9.17 14.96 5.18
N LYS A 140 10.29 14.43 4.67
CA LYS A 140 11.51 15.18 4.46
C LYS A 140 12.03 14.92 3.04
N MET A 141 12.26 16.00 2.30
CA MET A 141 13.01 15.96 1.04
C MET A 141 14.48 15.61 1.31
N ILE A 142 15.02 14.73 0.47
CA ILE A 142 16.44 14.39 0.48
C ILE A 142 17.04 14.87 -0.84
N GLU A 143 18.10 15.67 -0.74
CA GLU A 143 18.93 16.06 -1.87
C GLU A 143 19.93 14.92 -2.16
N ALA A 144 20.09 14.60 -3.45
CA ALA A 144 21.07 13.63 -3.93
C ALA A 144 22.46 14.28 -4.07
#